data_AF-A0A0H4A3P7-F1
#
_entry.id   AF-A0A0H4A3P7-F1
#
_cell.length_a   1.000
_cell.length_b   1.000
_cell.length_c   1.000
_cell.angle_alpha   90.00
_cell.angle_beta   90.00
_cell.angle_gamma   90.00
#
_symmetry.space_group_name_H-M   'P 1'
#
loop_
_entity.id
_entity.type
_entity.pdbx_description
1 polymer ?
#
loop_
_entity_poly.entity_id
_entity_poly.type
_entity_poly.pdbx_seq_one_letter_code
_entity_poly.pdbx_strand_id
1 'polypeptide(L)' 'MPQKTDKKTKGIWFEIDEETNRLLTTSAKVNKRSKKQEASFRLSEHLKKFDKHFNPCT' A
#
# COMPACT_ATOMS: atom_id res chain seq x y z
N MET A 1 -1.91 -16.96 -23.27
CA MET A 1 -2.58 -16.16 -22.23
C MET A 1 -1.88 -16.43 -20.91
N PRO A 2 -1.37 -15.44 -20.15
CA PRO A 2 -0.66 -15.74 -18.92
C PRO A 2 -1.66 -16.19 -17.85
N GLN A 3 -1.35 -17.31 -17.21
CA GLN A 3 -2.17 -17.96 -16.19
C GLN A 3 -2.28 -17.05 -14.96
N LYS A 4 -3.50 -16.69 -14.57
CA LYS A 4 -3.77 -16.01 -13.30
C LYS A 4 -3.49 -17.01 -12.18
N THR A 5 -2.35 -16.89 -11.52
CA THR A 5 -2.12 -17.63 -10.28
C THR A 5 -3.10 -17.09 -9.24
N ASP A 6 -4.07 -17.89 -8.82
CA ASP A 6 -5.04 -17.60 -7.76
C ASP A 6 -4.35 -17.51 -6.40
N LYS A 7 -3.47 -16.52 -6.22
CA LYS A 7 -2.96 -16.16 -4.90
C LYS A 7 -4.15 -15.57 -4.15
N LYS A 8 -4.57 -16.23 -3.06
CA LYS A 8 -5.65 -15.75 -2.18
C LYS A 8 -5.35 -14.32 -1.71
N THR A 9 -5.88 -13.33 -2.41
CA THR A 9 -5.72 -11.92 -2.06
C THR A 9 -6.62 -11.60 -0.89
N LYS A 10 -6.06 -10.96 0.15
CA LYS A 10 -6.82 -10.45 1.29
C LYS A 10 -6.97 -8.94 1.13
N GLY A 11 -8.22 -8.45 1.20
CA GLY A 11 -8.51 -7.03 1.26
C GLY A 11 -8.46 -6.56 2.71
N ILE A 12 -7.79 -5.43 2.95
CA ILE A 12 -7.83 -4.72 4.23
C ILE A 12 -8.52 -3.37 3.99
N TRP A 13 -9.36 -2.96 4.94
CA TRP A 13 -9.99 -1.65 4.96
C TRP A 13 -9.56 -0.92 6.24
N PHE A 14 -9.15 0.33 6.09
CA PHE A 14 -8.77 1.19 7.19
C PHE A 14 -9.02 2.65 6.80
N GLU A 15 -9.27 3.47 7.79
CA GLU A 15 -9.35 4.92 7.64
C GLU A 15 -7.94 5.51 7.67
N ILE A 16 -7.74 6.57 6.88
CA ILE A 16 -6.49 7.34 6.88
C ILE A 16 -6.83 8.80 7.12
N ASP A 17 -5.88 9.50 7.72
CA ASP A 17 -5.93 10.94 7.89
C ASP A 17 -5.88 11.68 6.54
N GLU A 18 -6.32 12.93 6.56
CA GLU A 18 -6.44 13.76 5.35
C GLU A 18 -5.08 14.00 4.69
N GLU A 19 -4.02 14.19 5.49
CA GLU A 19 -2.67 14.40 5.01
C GLU A 19 -2.15 13.15 4.27
N THR A 20 -2.27 11.97 4.87
CA THR A 20 -1.91 10.71 4.22
C THR A 20 -2.69 10.48 2.93
N ASN A 21 -3.99 10.79 2.90
CA ASN A 21 -4.79 10.68 1.67
C ASN A 21 -4.29 11.63 0.57
N ARG A 22 -3.91 12.87 0.92
CA ARG A 22 -3.33 13.83 -0.02
C ARG A 22 -2.00 13.32 -0.58
N LEU A 23 -1.10 12.85 0.28
CA LEU A 23 0.19 12.30 -0.12
C LEU A 23 0.03 11.07 -1.04
N LEU A 24 -0.85 10.15 -0.66
CA LEU A 24 -1.15 8.95 -1.44
C LEU A 24 -1.74 9.31 -2.81
N THR A 25 -2.63 10.29 -2.86
CA THR A 25 -3.24 10.77 -4.11
C THR A 25 -2.21 11.39 -5.04
N THR A 26 -1.33 12.24 -4.53
CA THR A 26 -0.25 12.86 -5.31
C THR A 26 0.70 11.79 -5.85
N SER A 27 1.12 10.84 -5.01
CA SER A 27 1.98 9.74 -5.46
C SER A 27 1.32 8.87 -6.52
N ALA A 28 0.05 8.52 -6.34
CA ALA A 28 -0.70 7.71 -7.29
C ALA A 28 -0.78 8.39 -8.67
N LYS A 29 -0.98 9.72 -8.71
CA LYS A 29 -0.97 10.51 -9.94
C LYS A 29 0.40 10.47 -10.63
N VAL A 30 1.49 10.70 -9.89
CA VAL A 30 2.86 10.68 -10.42
C VAL A 30 3.20 9.30 -11.00
N ASN A 31 2.81 8.23 -10.30
CA ASN A 31 3.11 6.85 -10.69
C ASN A 31 2.11 6.26 -11.70
N LYS A 32 1.09 7.03 -12.15
CA LYS A 32 0.01 6.57 -13.04
C LYS A 32 -0.70 5.31 -12.55
N ARG A 33 -0.91 5.20 -11.24
CA ARG A 33 -1.57 4.06 -10.58
C ARG A 33 -2.88 4.49 -9.93
N SER A 34 -3.76 3.53 -9.68
CA SER A 34 -4.91 3.78 -8.80
C SER A 34 -4.43 3.95 -7.35
N LYS A 35 -5.16 4.73 -6.54
CA LYS A 35 -4.85 4.92 -5.11
C LYS A 35 -4.69 3.59 -4.36
N LYS A 36 -5.54 2.60 -4.68
CA LYS A 36 -5.50 1.26 -4.08
C LYS A 36 -4.22 0.50 -4.42
N GLN A 37 -3.81 0.53 -5.68
CA GLN A 37 -2.57 -0.13 -6.13
C GLN A 37 -1.32 0.56 -5.56
N GLU A 38 -1.34 1.88 -5.48
CA GLU A 38 -0.23 2.63 -4.90
C GLU A 38 -0.13 2.37 -3.38
N ALA A 39 -1.26 2.30 -2.68
CA ALA A 39 -1.29 1.95 -1.26
C ALA A 39 -0.76 0.53 -1.02
N SER A 40 -1.21 -0.45 -1.80
CA SER A 40 -0.72 -1.83 -1.65
C SER A 40 0.77 -1.95 -1.96
N PHE A 41 1.24 -1.24 -2.98
CA PHE A 41 2.65 -1.21 -3.35
C PHE A 41 3.50 -0.59 -2.24
N ARG A 42 3.12 0.59 -1.75
CA ARG A 42 3.83 1.30 -0.66
C ARG A 42 3.83 0.50 0.63
N LEU A 43 2.70 -0.11 1.00
CA LEU A 43 2.60 -0.97 2.17
C LEU A 43 3.49 -2.21 2.03
N SER A 44 3.45 -2.88 0.86
CA SER A 44 4.28 -4.06 0.62
C SER A 44 5.77 -3.73 0.65
N GLU A 45 6.18 -2.63 0.03
CA GLU A 45 7.58 -2.17 0.05
C GLU A 45 8.01 -1.77 1.46
N HIS A 46 7.16 -1.08 2.22
CA HIS A 46 7.44 -0.73 3.60
C HIS A 46 7.63 -1.99 4.46
N LEU A 47 6.72 -2.96 4.39
CA LEU A 47 6.83 -4.21 5.15
C LEU A 47 8.05 -5.06 4.76
N LYS A 48 8.48 -5.04 3.49
CA LYS A 48 9.74 -5.70 3.08
C LYS A 48 10.98 -5.00 3.62
N LYS A 49 10.95 -3.66 3.67
CA LYS A 49 12.09 -2.84 4.09
C LYS A 49 12.24 -2.82 5.62
N PHE A 50 11.12 -2.84 6.32
CA PHE A 50 11.04 -2.78 7.78
C PHE A 50 10.55 -4.13 8.31
N ASP A 51 11.41 -5.15 8.28
CA ASP A 51 11.07 -6.45 8.86
C ASP A 51 11.35 -6.47 10.38
N LYS A 52 10.42 -7.07 11.13
CA LYS A 52 10.45 -7.49 12.55
C LYS A 52 10.70 -6.49 13.70
N HIS A 53 11.17 -5.25 13.47
CA HIS A 53 11.51 -4.34 14.58
C HIS A 53 10.78 -3.00 14.58
N PHE A 54 9.56 -2.94 14.03
CA PHE A 54 8.72 -1.76 14.20
C PHE A 54 8.08 -1.76 15.59
N ASN A 55 8.74 -1.12 16.56
CA ASN A 55 8.12 -0.72 17.82
C ASN A 55 7.62 0.73 17.65
N PRO A 56 6.32 0.96 17.40
CA PRO A 56 5.79 2.30 17.54
C PRO A 56 5.90 2.67 19.03
N CYS A 57 6.70 3.67 19.37
CA CYS A 57 6.59 4.33 20.68
C CYS A 57 5.21 5.00 20.71
N THR A 58 4.28 4.37 21.43
CA THR A 58 2.99 4.93 21.83
C THR A 58 3.17 6.05 22.84
#